data_AF-A0AAW1VDV0-F1
#
_entry.id   AF-A0AAW1VDV0-F1
#
_cell.length_a   1.000
_cell.length_b   1.000
_cell.length_c   1.000
_cell.angle_alpha   90.00
_cell.angle_beta   90.00
_cell.angle_gamma   90.00
#
_symmetry.space_group_name_H-M   'P 1'
#
loop_
_entity.id
_entity.type
_entity.pdbx_description
1 polymer ?
#
loop_
_entity_poly.entity_id
_entity_poly.type
_entity_poly.pdbx_seq_one_letter_code
_entity_poly.pdbx_strand_id
1 'polypeptide(L)'
;MQRFNRGCDTEFASGAFLRCCGCIHLPETYTVSCRGLFALYGILPLFGLFLLELSTYVHLNRDKFLRNKNIHEKNRRARNDIRVSFQRLNIGRKSANCMDPRLYNHLPLDIREAKSTVCFKQKLRRYILTNMFYSLEEYLPSVS
;
A
#
# COMPACT_ATOMS: atom_id res chain seq x y z
N MET A 1 7.02 -2.78 -38.01
CA MET A 1 5.65 -3.35 -38.07
C MET A 1 5.73 -4.86 -38.21
N GLN A 2 5.72 -5.61 -37.11
CA GLN A 2 5.47 -7.06 -37.10
C GLN A 2 4.77 -7.41 -35.77
N ARG A 3 3.46 -7.70 -35.86
CA ARG A 3 2.80 -8.98 -35.56
C ARG A 3 2.96 -9.46 -34.11
N PHE A 4 1.96 -9.10 -33.31
CA PHE A 4 1.60 -9.74 -32.05
C PHE A 4 0.95 -11.08 -32.37
N ASN A 5 1.65 -12.20 -32.12
CA ASN A 5 1.08 -13.54 -32.24
C ASN A 5 0.96 -14.13 -30.84
N ARG A 6 -0.28 -14.45 -30.44
CA ARG A 6 -0.60 -15.11 -29.18
C ARG A 6 -0.28 -16.60 -29.33
N GLY A 7 0.81 -17.03 -28.71
CA GLY A 7 1.08 -18.44 -28.41
C GLY A 7 0.51 -18.77 -27.05
N CYS A 8 -0.39 -19.74 -27.03
CA CYS A 8 -1.03 -20.31 -25.87
C CYS A 8 -0.15 -21.47 -25.39
N ASP A 9 0.80 -21.20 -24.50
CA ASP A 9 1.57 -22.27 -23.85
C ASP A 9 1.11 -22.40 -22.40
N THR A 10 0.21 -23.37 -22.22
CA THR A 10 -0.02 -24.05 -20.95
C THR A 10 1.23 -24.84 -20.60
N GLU A 11 2.12 -24.25 -19.80
CA GLU A 11 3.06 -25.04 -19.01
C GLU A 11 2.80 -24.79 -17.53
N PHE A 12 2.07 -25.76 -16.97
CA PHE A 12 1.91 -25.99 -15.55
C PHE A 12 3.27 -26.40 -14.99
N ALA A 13 4.15 -25.42 -14.76
CA ALA A 13 5.39 -25.63 -14.04
C ALA A 13 5.06 -25.84 -12.56
N SER A 14 4.89 -27.13 -12.26
CA SER A 14 4.99 -27.77 -10.96
C SER A 14 5.83 -27.00 -9.93
N GLY A 15 5.20 -26.72 -8.79
CA GLY A 15 5.85 -26.94 -7.50
C GLY A 15 7.07 -26.07 -7.19
N ALA A 16 6.93 -24.75 -7.25
CA ALA A 16 7.74 -23.87 -6.43
C ALA A 16 6.80 -22.97 -5.63
N PHE A 17 6.32 -23.50 -4.49
CA PHE A 17 5.84 -22.68 -3.40
C PHE A 17 7.05 -21.86 -2.92
N LEU A 18 7.31 -20.73 -3.58
CA LEU A 18 8.26 -19.72 -3.13
C LEU A 18 7.72 -19.21 -1.79
N ARG A 19 8.16 -19.87 -0.72
CA ARG A 19 8.11 -19.31 0.62
C ARG A 19 9.02 -18.07 0.58
N CYS A 20 8.41 -16.91 0.36
CA CYS A 20 9.06 -15.60 0.53
C CYS A 20 9.43 -15.28 1.98
N CYS A 21 9.54 -16.28 2.85
CA CYS A 21 9.97 -16.14 4.24
C CYS A 21 11.00 -17.22 4.55
N GLY A 22 12.28 -16.82 4.57
CA GLY A 22 13.37 -17.58 5.20
C GLY A 22 13.98 -18.70 4.37
N CYS A 23 15.25 -18.48 3.99
CA CYS A 23 16.27 -19.50 3.72
C CYS A 23 15.99 -20.47 2.55
N ILE A 24 16.53 -20.12 1.37
CA ILE A 24 16.99 -21.14 0.43
C ILE A 24 18.41 -21.52 0.89
N HIS A 25 18.61 -22.79 1.26
CA HIS A 25 19.92 -23.32 1.66
C HIS A 25 20.82 -23.39 0.42
N LEU A 26 21.46 -22.28 0.06
CA LEU A 26 22.66 -22.25 -0.78
C LEU A 26 23.89 -22.05 0.12
N PRO A 27 25.05 -22.65 -0.24
CA PRO A 27 26.28 -22.49 0.52
C PRO A 27 26.73 -21.03 0.46
N GLU A 28 27.01 -20.47 1.64
CA GLU A 28 27.64 -19.16 1.89
C GLU A 28 27.00 -17.91 1.24
N THR A 29 26.16 -17.27 2.07
CA THR A 29 26.12 -15.81 2.34
C THR A 29 26.03 -14.83 1.17
N TYR A 30 24.88 -14.81 0.48
CA TYR A 30 24.39 -13.56 -0.12
C TYR A 30 22.86 -13.47 -0.08
N THR A 31 22.33 -12.67 0.85
CA THR A 31 20.91 -12.32 0.87
C THR A 31 20.66 -11.21 -0.16
N VAL A 32 20.28 -11.59 -1.38
CA VAL A 32 19.76 -10.63 -2.35
C VAL A 32 18.40 -10.11 -1.90
N SER A 33 18.21 -8.79 -1.97
CA SER A 33 16.89 -8.21 -1.78
C SER A 33 15.99 -8.55 -2.96
N CYS A 34 14.84 -9.17 -2.70
CA CYS A 34 13.81 -9.41 -3.72
C CYS A 34 13.10 -8.12 -4.19
N ARG A 35 13.47 -6.95 -3.64
CA ARG A 35 12.83 -5.65 -3.95
C ARG A 35 12.86 -5.32 -5.43
N GLY A 36 14.02 -5.46 -6.07
CA GLY A 36 14.17 -5.21 -7.52
C GLY A 36 13.38 -6.22 -8.36
N LEU A 37 13.36 -7.49 -7.96
CA LEU A 37 12.61 -8.54 -8.65
C LEU A 37 11.10 -8.30 -8.58
N PHE A 38 10.59 -7.90 -7.42
CA PHE A 38 9.16 -7.63 -7.23
C PHE A 38 8.70 -6.44 -8.07
N ALA A 39 9.50 -5.38 -8.12
CA ALA A 39 9.24 -4.25 -9.00
C ALA A 39 9.26 -4.67 -10.49
N LEU A 40 10.25 -5.46 -10.89
CA LEU A 40 10.39 -5.97 -12.26
C LEU A 40 9.18 -6.81 -12.70
N TYR A 41 8.70 -7.72 -11.84
CA TYR A 41 7.55 -8.58 -12.13
C TYR A 41 6.19 -7.95 -11.80
N GLY A 42 6.16 -6.72 -11.28
CA GLY A 42 4.91 -6.05 -10.87
C GLY A 42 4.19 -6.72 -9.69
N ILE A 43 4.94 -7.45 -8.86
CA ILE A 43 4.47 -8.17 -7.69
C ILE A 43 4.51 -7.22 -6.48
N LEU A 44 3.38 -7.10 -5.80
CA LEU A 44 3.32 -6.30 -4.57
C LEU A 44 3.87 -7.10 -3.39
N PRO A 45 4.71 -6.49 -2.53
CA PRO A 45 5.08 -7.11 -1.26
C PRO A 45 3.85 -7.22 -0.34
N LEU A 46 3.93 -8.06 0.70
CA LEU A 46 2.83 -8.28 1.65
C LEU A 46 2.31 -6.96 2.24
N PHE A 47 3.21 -6.08 2.68
CA PHE A 47 2.84 -4.76 3.18
C PHE A 47 2.18 -3.89 2.10
N GLY A 48 2.60 -4.02 0.84
CA GLY A 48 1.96 -3.36 -0.30
C GLY A 48 0.51 -3.82 -0.52
N LEU A 49 0.23 -5.11 -0.37
CA LEU A 49 -1.14 -5.64 -0.42
C LEU A 49 -2.00 -5.09 0.72
N PHE A 50 -1.45 -5.07 1.94
CA PHE A 50 -2.11 -4.50 3.11
C PHE A 50 -2.44 -3.01 2.92
N LEU A 51 -1.48 -2.22 2.44
CA LEU A 51 -1.68 -0.80 2.17
C LEU A 51 -2.73 -0.56 1.08
N LEU A 52 -2.72 -1.38 0.02
CA LEU A 52 -3.70 -1.32 -1.06
C LEU A 52 -5.13 -1.56 -0.53
N GLU A 53 -5.31 -2.58 0.29
CA GLU A 53 -6.62 -2.98 0.81
C GLU A 53 -7.18 -1.94 1.78
N LEU A 54 -6.40 -1.53 2.78
CA LEU A 54 -6.82 -0.52 3.76
C LEU A 54 -7.13 0.82 3.11
N SER A 55 -6.25 1.28 2.21
CA SER A 55 -6.45 2.57 1.54
C SER A 55 -7.66 2.52 0.59
N THR A 56 -7.92 1.37 -0.05
CA THR A 56 -9.13 1.16 -0.86
C THR A 56 -10.37 1.23 0.02
N TYR A 57 -10.37 0.54 1.16
CA TYR A 57 -11.48 0.56 2.10
C TYR A 57 -11.81 1.98 2.56
N VAL A 58 -10.78 2.76 2.91
CA VAL A 58 -10.93 4.17 3.28
C VAL A 58 -11.45 5.00 2.11
N HIS A 59 -10.93 4.80 0.89
CA HIS A 59 -11.37 5.54 -0.29
C HIS A 59 -12.85 5.30 -0.63
N LEU A 60 -13.32 4.05 -0.48
CA LEU A 60 -14.71 3.65 -0.70
C LEU A 60 -15.66 4.21 0.36
N ASN A 61 -15.21 4.30 1.61
CA ASN A 61 -16.01 4.78 2.72
C ASN A 61 -15.70 6.24 3.11
N ARG A 62 -14.94 6.97 2.28
CA ARG A 62 -14.42 8.33 2.58
C ARG A 62 -15.48 9.34 3.00
N ASP A 63 -16.71 9.14 2.55
CA ASP A 63 -17.85 10.02 2.84
C ASP A 63 -18.45 9.76 4.23
N LYS A 64 -18.23 8.57 4.81
CA LYS A 64 -18.60 8.20 6.18
C LYS A 64 -17.58 8.68 7.22
N PHE A 65 -16.35 8.97 6.78
CA PHE A 65 -15.30 9.43 7.67
C PHE A 65 -15.41 10.92 7.97
N LEU A 66 -15.22 11.27 9.24
CA LEU A 66 -15.21 12.67 9.67
C LEU A 66 -13.94 13.37 9.18
N ARG A 67 -14.09 14.49 8.49
CA ARG A 67 -12.96 15.32 8.05
C ARG A 67 -12.66 16.42 9.05
N ASN A 68 -11.41 16.85 9.13
CA ASN A 68 -11.02 17.94 10.04
C ASN A 68 -11.81 19.24 9.80
N LYS A 69 -12.19 19.51 8.54
CA LYS A 69 -13.04 20.66 8.17
C LYS A 69 -14.41 20.71 8.85
N ASN A 70 -14.93 19.57 9.34
CA ASN A 70 -16.27 19.49 9.91
C ASN A 70 -16.30 19.93 11.38
N ILE A 71 -15.15 20.07 12.04
CA ILE A 71 -15.06 20.41 13.48
C ILE A 71 -14.38 21.76 13.70
N HIS A 72 -13.40 22.11 12.88
CA HIS A 72 -12.65 23.36 13.03
C HIS A 72 -12.72 24.19 11.75
N GLU A 73 -13.20 25.43 11.89
CA GLU A 73 -13.30 26.42 10.81
C GLU A 73 -11.93 26.98 10.39
N LYS A 74 -10.90 26.84 11.23
CA LYS A 74 -9.55 27.31 10.94
C LYS A 74 -8.88 26.46 9.86
N ASN A 75 -8.51 27.12 8.75
CA ASN A 75 -7.76 26.55 7.62
C ASN A 75 -6.37 26.03 8.05
N ARG A 76 -6.30 24.81 8.57
CA ARG A 76 -5.02 24.10 8.72
C ARG A 76 -4.75 23.27 7.47
N ARG A 77 -3.47 23.08 7.11
CA ARG A 77 -3.02 22.29 5.95
C ARG A 77 -3.62 20.87 5.90
N ALA A 78 -4.07 20.34 7.05
CA ALA A 78 -4.76 19.05 7.20
C ALA A 78 -6.30 19.13 7.15
N ARG A 79 -6.90 20.21 6.64
CA ARG A 79 -8.36 20.44 6.65
C ARG A 79 -9.14 19.35 5.90
N ASN A 80 -8.59 18.88 4.79
CA ASN A 80 -9.19 17.84 3.94
C ASN A 80 -8.81 16.41 4.35
N ASP A 81 -7.96 16.26 5.37
CA ASP A 81 -7.57 14.96 5.88
C ASP A 81 -8.69 14.33 6.70
N ILE A 82 -8.74 13.00 6.63
CA ILE A 82 -9.62 12.21 7.48
C ILE A 82 -9.12 12.34 8.91
N ARG A 83 -10.03 12.66 9.83
CA ARG A 83 -9.67 12.76 11.24
C ARG A 83 -9.29 11.37 11.76
N VAL A 84 -8.08 11.30 12.29
CA VAL A 84 -7.61 10.13 13.03
C VAL A 84 -8.18 10.21 14.44
N SER A 85 -8.83 9.14 14.92
CA SER A 85 -9.28 9.07 16.31
C SER A 85 -8.08 9.13 17.26
N PHE A 86 -8.15 9.98 18.27
CA PHE A 86 -7.11 10.04 19.28
C PHE A 86 -7.28 8.88 20.25
N GLN A 87 -6.24 8.06 20.40
CA GLN A 87 -6.22 6.92 21.30
C GLN A 87 -5.00 7.04 22.21
N ARG A 88 -5.22 7.00 23.54
CA ARG A 88 -4.15 7.11 24.54
C ARG A 88 -3.27 5.86 24.59
N LEU A 89 -3.87 4.69 24.37
CA LEU A 89 -3.16 3.40 24.42
C LEU A 89 -2.54 3.07 23.07
N ASN A 90 -1.32 2.53 23.08
CA ASN A 90 -0.62 2.09 21.86
C ASN A 90 -1.39 1.01 21.09
N ILE A 91 -2.11 0.13 21.79
CA ILE A 91 -2.98 -0.89 21.18
C ILE A 91 -4.10 -0.20 20.37
N GLY A 92 -4.73 0.83 20.94
CA GLY A 92 -5.75 1.62 20.23
C GLY A 92 -5.16 2.39 19.05
N ARG A 93 -3.95 2.94 19.17
CA ARG A 93 -3.25 3.63 18.07
C ARG A 93 -2.95 2.70 16.89
N LYS A 94 -2.70 1.42 17.15
CA LYS A 94 -2.45 0.38 16.14
C LYS A 94 -3.72 -0.28 15.59
N SER A 95 -4.90 0.04 16.14
CA SER A 95 -6.18 -0.46 15.62
C SER A 95 -6.46 0.09 14.21
N ALA A 96 -7.18 -0.69 13.39
CA ALA A 96 -7.57 -0.31 12.02
C ALA A 96 -8.22 1.08 11.99
N ASN A 97 -9.14 1.36 12.91
CA ASN A 97 -9.83 2.65 13.02
C ASN A 97 -8.88 3.88 13.14
N CYS A 98 -7.67 3.69 13.68
CA CYS A 98 -6.67 4.75 13.80
C CYS A 98 -5.58 4.65 12.73
N MET A 99 -5.23 3.44 12.30
CA MET A 99 -4.20 3.18 11.31
C MET A 99 -4.66 3.54 9.90
N ASP A 100 -5.85 3.11 9.49
CA ASP A 100 -6.32 3.25 8.11
C ASP A 100 -6.41 4.73 7.69
N PRO A 101 -6.96 5.65 8.52
CA PRO A 101 -6.96 7.06 8.19
C PRO A 101 -5.56 7.68 8.12
N ARG A 102 -4.62 7.23 8.96
CA ARG A 102 -3.22 7.71 8.93
C ARG A 102 -2.55 7.31 7.62
N LEU A 103 -2.69 6.04 7.24
CA LEU A 103 -2.12 5.50 6.01
C LEU A 103 -2.65 6.25 4.78
N TYR A 104 -3.97 6.46 4.75
CA TYR A 104 -4.64 7.14 3.65
C TYR A 104 -4.24 8.62 3.54
N ASN A 105 -4.14 9.33 4.67
CA ASN A 105 -3.77 10.75 4.66
C ASN A 105 -2.33 10.99 4.19
N HIS A 106 -1.43 10.03 4.41
CA HIS A 106 -0.05 10.08 3.94
C HIS A 106 0.09 9.87 2.42
N LEU A 107 -0.97 9.39 1.75
CA LEU A 107 -0.94 9.23 0.30
C LEU A 107 -0.85 10.59 -0.41
N PRO A 108 -0.12 10.66 -1.53
CA PRO A 108 -0.15 11.81 -2.42
C PRO A 108 -1.58 12.23 -2.81
N LEU A 109 -1.80 13.55 -2.90
CA LEU A 109 -3.12 14.13 -3.19
C LEU A 109 -3.68 13.65 -4.53
N ASP A 110 -2.84 13.49 -5.55
CA ASP A 110 -3.23 13.03 -6.88
C ASP A 110 -3.83 11.61 -6.88
N ILE A 111 -3.41 10.78 -5.91
CA ILE A 111 -3.97 9.44 -5.68
C ILE A 111 -5.28 9.57 -4.91
N ARG A 112 -5.29 10.35 -3.82
CA ARG A 112 -6.48 10.53 -2.95
C ARG A 112 -7.67 11.15 -3.68
N GLU A 113 -7.43 12.05 -4.65
CA GLU A 113 -8.45 12.74 -5.43
C GLU A 113 -8.88 11.96 -6.69
N ALA A 114 -8.43 10.70 -6.84
CA ALA A 114 -8.92 9.85 -7.91
C ALA A 114 -10.45 9.71 -7.84
N LYS A 115 -11.13 9.97 -8.95
CA LYS A 115 -12.61 10.00 -9.01
C LYS A 115 -13.24 8.60 -8.91
N SER A 116 -12.56 7.60 -9.47
CA SER A 116 -13.05 6.21 -9.49
C SER A 116 -12.13 5.30 -8.67
N THR A 117 -12.72 4.31 -8.01
CA THR A 117 -11.97 3.30 -7.25
C THR A 117 -10.99 2.53 -8.12
N VAL A 118 -11.31 2.33 -9.41
CA VAL A 118 -10.41 1.68 -10.37
C VAL A 118 -9.16 2.53 -10.60
N CYS A 119 -9.34 3.84 -10.86
CA CYS A 119 -8.22 4.77 -11.05
C CYS A 119 -7.39 4.89 -9.76
N PHE A 120 -8.05 4.95 -8.61
CA PHE A 120 -7.40 4.95 -7.29
C PHE A 120 -6.50 3.72 -7.11
N LYS A 121 -7.05 2.52 -7.30
CA LYS A 121 -6.31 1.25 -7.15
C LYS A 121 -5.11 1.17 -8.09
N GLN A 122 -5.26 1.60 -9.34
CA GLN A 122 -4.15 1.61 -10.31
C GLN A 122 -3.05 2.58 -9.91
N LYS A 123 -3.41 3.82 -9.55
CA LYS A 123 -2.45 4.84 -9.10
C LYS A 123 -1.71 4.39 -7.83
N LEU A 124 -2.45 3.86 -6.86
CA LEU A 124 -1.88 3.37 -5.61
C LEU A 124 -0.97 2.16 -5.84
N ARG A 125 -1.38 1.18 -6.66
CA ARG A 125 -0.53 0.03 -7.00
C ARG A 125 0.79 0.48 -7.64
N ARG A 126 0.73 1.43 -8.58
CA ARG A 126 1.94 1.99 -9.19
C ARG A 126 2.82 2.69 -8.16
N TYR A 127 2.25 3.53 -7.30
CA TYR A 127 2.97 4.20 -6.23
C TYR A 127 3.69 3.21 -5.30
N ILE A 128 3.03 2.12 -4.93
CA ILE A 128 3.62 1.09 -4.07
C ILE A 128 4.75 0.33 -4.80
N LEU A 129 4.56 -0.03 -6.07
CA LEU A 129 5.59 -0.72 -6.86
C LEU A 129 6.82 0.15 -7.12
N THR A 130 6.66 1.47 -7.22
CA THR A 130 7.78 2.39 -7.41
C THR A 130 8.62 2.56 -6.14
N ASN A 131 7.98 2.63 -4.96
CA ASN A 131 8.68 2.87 -3.70
C ASN A 131 9.07 1.58 -2.96
N MET A 132 8.31 0.50 -3.17
CA MET A 132 8.50 -0.83 -2.57
C MET A 132 8.63 -0.82 -1.05
N PHE A 133 7.57 -0.42 -0.35
CA PHE A 133 7.51 -0.46 1.12
C PHE A 133 7.35 -1.89 1.65
N TYR A 134 8.18 -2.27 2.63
CA TYR A 134 8.12 -3.57 3.31
C TYR A 134 7.57 -3.50 4.73
N SER A 135 7.53 -2.31 5.33
CA SER A 135 7.03 -2.12 6.69
C SER A 135 6.29 -0.80 6.87
N LEU A 136 5.60 -0.68 8.00
CA LEU A 136 4.89 0.53 8.38
C LEU A 136 5.86 1.68 8.64
N GLU A 137 7.01 1.38 9.23
CA GLU A 137 8.07 2.35 9.57
C GLU A 137 8.70 2.94 8.31
N GLU A 138 8.91 2.12 7.26
CA GLU A 138 9.38 2.61 5.96
C GLU A 138 8.37 3.57 5.30
N TYR A 139 7.07 3.34 5.50
CA TYR A 139 6.02 4.16 4.90
C TYR A 139 5.65 5.40 5.73
N LEU A 140 5.68 5.29 7.05
CA LEU A 140 5.37 6.35 8.02
C LEU A 140 6.57 6.61 8.94
N PRO A 141 7.67 7.21 8.44
CA PRO A 141 8.89 7.41 9.22
C PRO A 141 8.72 8.37 10.41
N SER A 142 7.63 9.15 10.46
CA SER A 142 7.34 10.13 11.52
C SER A 142 6.60 9.56 12.74
N VAL A 143 6.52 8.23 12.90
CA VAL A 143 5.79 7.55 14.00
C VAL A 143 6.73 6.92 15.04
N SER A 144 8.04 7.20 14.96
CA SER A 144 9.06 6.83 15.96
C SER A 144 8.92 7.61 17.26
#